data_AF-A0A453MPT9-F1
#
_entry.id   AF-A0A453MPT9-F1
#
_cell.length_a   1.000
_cell.length_b   1.000
_cell.length_c   1.000
_cell.angle_alpha   90.00
_cell.angle_beta   90.00
_cell.angle_gamma   90.00
#
_symmetry.space_group_name_H-M   'P 1'
#
loop_
_entity.id
_entity.type
_entity.pdbx_description
1 polymer ?
#
loop_
_entity_poly.entity_id
_entity_poly.type
_entity_poly.pdbx_seq_one_letter_code
_entity_poly.pdbx_strand_id
1 'polypeptide(L)'
;LLLTSSPFHSLRRLLSSQIPPPNPLPHRTSALHTLTMPAQLTAALPSYSPAAKAAGGSSASCTASHFLSYPTRRLRNGVRAQVSTTETAEPAPAAPAKPVKISKKQDEGVVTNKYRPKEPYVGRCLLNTRLTGDNAPGETWHMVFSTEGEVPYREGQSIGVIADGEDKNGKPHKLRLYSIASSALGDFGDSKTVSLCVKRLVYTNDAGEVVKGVCSNFLCDLKPGSEVKITGPVGKEMLMPKDPNATIIMLATGTGIAPFRSFLWKMFFEQHEDYKFNGLAWLFLGVPTSDTLLYKEVWNSVWLYCW
;
A
#
# COMPACT_ATOMS: atom_id res chain seq x y z
N LEU A 1 42.47 -17.04 38.89
CA LEU A 1 42.47 -16.04 39.98
C LEU A 1 42.42 -14.66 39.32
N LEU A 2 41.51 -13.71 39.57
CA LEU A 2 40.43 -13.52 40.53
C LEU A 2 39.47 -12.46 39.91
N LEU A 3 38.17 -12.58 40.18
CA LEU A 3 37.08 -11.66 39.82
C LEU A 3 37.10 -10.38 40.68
N THR A 4 36.54 -9.26 40.16
CA THR A 4 35.69 -8.24 40.86
C THR A 4 35.08 -7.30 39.79
N SER A 5 33.78 -7.34 39.46
CA SER A 5 32.55 -6.78 40.07
C SER A 5 32.36 -5.26 39.96
N SER A 6 31.39 -4.85 39.13
CA SER A 6 30.88 -3.50 38.85
C SER A 6 30.09 -2.84 40.00
N PRO A 7 29.81 -1.53 39.93
CA PRO A 7 28.61 -0.96 40.55
C PRO A 7 27.88 0.03 39.60
N PHE A 8 26.95 -0.47 38.77
CA PHE A 8 26.05 0.38 37.96
C PHE A 8 24.59 0.40 38.46
N HIS A 9 24.32 -0.23 39.62
CA HIS A 9 22.97 -0.46 40.11
C HIS A 9 22.41 0.62 41.07
N SER A 10 23.19 1.65 41.43
CA SER A 10 22.77 2.64 42.44
C SER A 10 22.13 3.92 41.87
N LEU A 11 22.29 4.21 40.57
CA LEU A 11 21.81 5.48 40.01
C LEU A 11 20.32 5.49 39.63
N ARG A 12 19.68 4.31 39.52
CA ARG A 12 18.30 4.17 39.03
C ARG A 12 17.21 4.42 40.09
N ARG A 13 17.58 4.54 41.37
CA ARG A 13 16.63 4.78 42.48
C ARG A 13 16.49 6.24 42.92
N LEU A 14 17.39 7.13 42.48
CA LEU A 14 17.40 8.53 42.94
C LEU A 14 16.73 9.53 42.00
N LEU A 15 16.30 9.12 40.81
CA LEU A 15 15.62 9.99 39.83
C LEU A 15 14.10 9.75 39.74
N SER A 16 13.55 8.82 40.52
CA SER A 16 12.12 8.43 40.44
C SER A 16 11.19 9.21 41.40
N SER A 17 11.70 10.19 42.16
CA SER A 17 10.94 10.84 43.24
C SER A 17 10.57 12.31 43.00
N GLN A 18 10.81 12.89 41.82
CA GLN A 18 10.41 14.28 41.53
C GLN A 18 9.80 14.47 40.15
N ILE A 19 8.57 13.96 39.93
CA ILE A 19 7.72 14.41 38.82
C ILE A 19 6.27 14.53 39.33
N PRO A 20 5.66 15.73 39.35
CA PRO A 20 4.24 15.91 39.67
C PRO A 20 3.33 15.45 38.52
N PRO A 21 2.08 15.02 38.79
CA PRO A 21 1.18 14.52 37.75
C PRO A 21 0.72 15.63 36.79
N PRO A 22 0.44 15.31 35.50
CA PRO A 22 -0.06 16.28 34.55
C PRO A 22 -1.52 16.67 34.83
N ASN A 23 -1.81 17.98 34.78
CA ASN A 23 -3.15 18.54 34.89
C ASN A 23 -4.04 18.17 33.68
N PRO A 24 -5.34 17.92 33.88
CA PRO A 24 -6.29 17.69 32.80
C PRO A 24 -6.59 18.98 32.02
N LEU A 25 -6.59 18.89 30.68
CA LEU A 25 -6.98 19.98 29.78
C LEU A 25 -8.50 20.24 29.82
N PRO A 26 -8.94 21.50 29.63
CA PRO A 26 -10.33 21.90 29.88
C PRO A 26 -11.31 21.48 28.78
N HIS A 27 -12.52 21.11 29.23
CA HIS A 27 -13.70 20.82 28.42
C HIS A 27 -14.05 21.98 27.47
N ARG A 28 -14.19 21.68 26.17
CA ARG A 28 -14.72 22.61 25.18
C ARG A 28 -16.24 22.46 25.12
N THR A 29 -16.95 23.41 25.70
CA THR A 29 -18.40 23.59 25.60
C THR A 29 -18.77 24.02 24.18
N SER A 30 -19.63 23.25 23.51
CA SER A 30 -20.28 23.63 22.26
C SER A 30 -21.38 24.66 22.54
N ALA A 31 -21.15 25.92 22.16
CA ALA A 31 -22.20 26.91 22.02
C ALA A 31 -22.78 26.83 20.60
N LEU A 32 -24.02 26.37 20.52
CA LEU A 32 -24.89 26.45 19.34
C LEU A 32 -25.18 27.92 19.05
N HIS A 33 -24.85 28.40 17.85
CA HIS A 33 -25.44 29.61 17.29
C HIS A 33 -26.08 29.26 15.95
N THR A 34 -27.41 29.16 16.01
CA THR A 34 -28.36 29.11 14.92
C THR A 34 -28.25 30.40 14.11
N LEU A 35 -27.96 30.31 12.80
CA LEU A 35 -28.20 31.41 11.88
C LEU A 35 -28.87 30.90 10.60
N THR A 36 -29.94 31.61 10.31
CA THR A 36 -31.06 31.37 9.41
C THR A 36 -30.69 31.63 7.95
N MET A 37 -31.26 30.82 7.05
CA MET A 37 -31.26 31.03 5.60
C MET A 37 -32.02 32.29 5.18
N PRO A 38 -31.73 32.81 3.97
CA PRO A 38 -32.82 33.11 3.06
C PRO A 38 -32.64 32.45 1.68
N ALA A 39 -33.79 32.36 1.00
CA ALA A 39 -34.09 31.47 -0.10
C ALA A 39 -33.76 32.02 -1.51
N GLN A 40 -33.66 31.05 -2.44
CA GLN A 40 -34.03 31.06 -3.87
C GLN A 40 -33.26 31.93 -4.87
N LEU A 41 -32.70 31.25 -5.89
CA LEU A 41 -33.17 31.42 -7.27
C LEU A 41 -32.97 30.14 -8.09
N THR A 42 -34.03 29.76 -8.80
CA THR A 42 -34.22 28.59 -9.67
C THR A 42 -33.65 28.80 -11.07
N ALA A 43 -33.03 27.77 -11.66
CA ALA A 43 -32.97 27.59 -13.12
C ALA A 43 -32.89 26.09 -13.48
N ALA A 44 -33.71 25.71 -14.46
CA ALA A 44 -34.09 24.36 -14.82
C ALA A 44 -33.08 23.63 -15.73
N LEU A 45 -33.06 22.29 -15.65
CA LEU A 45 -32.50 21.39 -16.66
C LEU A 45 -33.54 20.30 -16.99
N PRO A 46 -33.80 19.99 -18.27
CA PRO A 46 -34.74 18.95 -18.65
C PRO A 46 -34.08 17.56 -18.71
N SER A 47 -34.80 16.59 -18.15
CA SER A 47 -34.64 15.14 -18.25
C SER A 47 -34.94 14.62 -19.67
N TYR A 48 -34.18 13.63 -20.15
CA TYR A 48 -34.48 12.94 -21.42
C TYR A 48 -34.25 11.42 -21.35
N SER A 49 -35.35 10.67 -21.46
CA SER A 49 -35.54 9.31 -22.03
C SER A 49 -36.93 8.83 -21.59
N PRO A 50 -37.65 7.91 -22.29
CA PRO A 50 -37.18 6.97 -23.31
C PRO A 50 -38.08 6.91 -24.58
N ALA A 51 -37.68 6.17 -25.61
CA ALA A 51 -38.60 5.70 -26.65
C ALA A 51 -38.20 4.32 -27.18
N ALA A 52 -39.03 3.33 -26.87
CA ALA A 52 -39.09 2.04 -27.52
C ALA A 52 -40.29 2.03 -28.50
N LYS A 53 -40.15 1.40 -29.67
CA LYS A 53 -41.31 0.94 -30.45
C LYS A 53 -40.99 -0.36 -31.21
N ALA A 54 -42.01 -1.20 -31.25
CA ALA A 54 -42.03 -2.62 -31.56
C ALA A 54 -42.06 -3.00 -33.06
N ALA A 55 -41.81 -4.30 -33.30
CA ALA A 55 -42.69 -5.27 -34.02
C ALA A 55 -42.20 -5.89 -35.35
N GLY A 56 -42.40 -7.23 -35.44
CA GLY A 56 -42.47 -8.07 -36.66
C GLY A 56 -41.16 -8.80 -37.00
N GLY A 57 -41.05 -10.11 -37.25
CA GLY A 57 -42.03 -11.14 -37.58
C GLY A 57 -41.63 -11.88 -38.86
N SER A 58 -41.02 -13.07 -38.71
CA SER A 58 -41.05 -14.27 -39.60
C SER A 58 -40.40 -14.33 -41.02
N SER A 59 -39.71 -15.48 -41.21
CA SER A 59 -39.64 -16.41 -42.35
C SER A 59 -38.77 -16.15 -43.62
N ALA A 60 -37.74 -17.01 -43.72
CA ALA A 60 -37.50 -18.04 -44.75
C ALA A 60 -36.97 -17.72 -46.18
N SER A 61 -35.98 -18.55 -46.55
CA SER A 61 -35.54 -19.00 -47.90
C SER A 61 -34.73 -17.99 -48.73
N CYS A 62 -33.82 -18.35 -49.64
CA CYS A 62 -33.09 -19.56 -50.03
C CYS A 62 -32.07 -19.12 -51.12
N THR A 63 -31.25 -20.06 -51.59
CA THR A 63 -30.31 -20.04 -52.74
C THR A 63 -28.86 -19.65 -52.39
N ALA A 64 -27.94 -20.61 -52.24
CA ALA A 64 -27.31 -21.52 -53.22
C ALA A 64 -26.15 -20.83 -53.95
N SER A 65 -25.00 -21.42 -54.26
CA SER A 65 -24.28 -22.66 -53.98
C SER A 65 -22.94 -22.47 -54.72
N HIS A 66 -21.84 -23.11 -54.32
CA HIS A 66 -20.98 -23.86 -55.24
C HIS A 66 -19.86 -24.56 -54.45
N PHE A 67 -20.07 -25.87 -54.25
CA PHE A 67 -19.07 -26.86 -53.89
C PHE A 67 -19.28 -28.02 -54.89
N LEU A 68 -18.22 -28.45 -55.58
CA LEU A 68 -18.11 -29.76 -56.26
C LEU A 68 -17.05 -30.55 -55.47
N SER A 69 -17.35 -31.68 -54.80
CA SER A 69 -17.53 -33.06 -55.34
C SER A 69 -16.21 -33.66 -55.87
N TYR A 70 -15.69 -34.86 -55.54
CA TYR A 70 -16.06 -36.14 -54.87
C TYR A 70 -14.71 -36.97 -54.78
N PRO A 71 -14.58 -38.31 -54.48
CA PRO A 71 -15.47 -39.32 -53.86
C PRO A 71 -14.85 -40.33 -52.84
N THR A 72 -15.75 -40.85 -51.97
CA THR A 72 -16.01 -42.22 -51.41
C THR A 72 -14.97 -43.36 -51.35
N ARG A 73 -14.91 -44.10 -50.20
CA ARG A 73 -15.57 -45.44 -49.98
C ARG A 73 -15.30 -46.14 -48.61
N ARG A 74 -16.40 -46.72 -48.08
CA ARG A 74 -16.61 -48.02 -47.35
C ARG A 74 -16.26 -48.22 -45.85
N LEU A 75 -17.35 -48.27 -45.05
CA LEU A 75 -17.83 -49.28 -44.05
C LEU A 75 -16.86 -50.18 -43.27
N ARG A 76 -17.00 -50.20 -41.93
CA ARG A 76 -17.36 -51.42 -41.15
C ARG A 76 -17.87 -51.10 -39.73
N ASN A 77 -18.86 -51.90 -39.29
CA ASN A 77 -19.58 -51.87 -38.01
C ASN A 77 -18.73 -52.16 -36.75
N GLY A 78 -19.16 -51.62 -35.61
CA GLY A 78 -18.87 -52.12 -34.27
C GLY A 78 -19.80 -51.51 -33.21
N VAL A 79 -20.76 -52.29 -32.72
CA VAL A 79 -21.68 -51.97 -31.61
C VAL A 79 -21.10 -52.52 -30.31
N ARG A 80 -21.09 -51.74 -29.22
CA ARG A 80 -21.35 -52.28 -27.86
C ARG A 80 -21.82 -51.19 -26.88
N ALA A 81 -22.89 -51.53 -26.16
CA ALA A 81 -23.67 -50.72 -25.24
C ALA A 81 -22.90 -50.24 -23.99
N GLN A 82 -23.27 -49.06 -23.46
CA GLN A 82 -22.93 -48.61 -22.11
C GLN A 82 -24.06 -48.99 -21.14
N VAL A 83 -23.69 -49.74 -20.10
CA VAL A 83 -24.54 -50.07 -18.95
C VAL A 83 -24.37 -48.95 -17.91
N SER A 84 -25.51 -48.46 -17.41
CA SER A 84 -25.59 -47.46 -16.35
C SER A 84 -25.45 -48.16 -14.98
N THR A 85 -24.51 -47.72 -14.16
CA THR A 85 -24.42 -48.08 -12.73
C THR A 85 -24.44 -46.80 -11.91
N THR A 86 -25.51 -46.63 -11.14
CA THR A 86 -25.61 -45.69 -10.02
C THR A 86 -24.74 -46.18 -8.87
N GLU A 87 -23.68 -45.43 -8.54
CA GLU A 87 -22.94 -45.59 -7.29
C GLU A 87 -22.97 -44.27 -6.51
N THR A 88 -23.46 -44.39 -5.28
CA THR A 88 -23.48 -43.37 -4.23
C THR A 88 -22.04 -42.96 -3.90
N ALA A 89 -21.67 -41.70 -4.16
CA ALA A 89 -20.34 -41.18 -3.83
C ALA A 89 -20.29 -40.72 -2.37
N GLU A 90 -19.47 -41.40 -1.56
CA GLU A 90 -18.94 -40.91 -0.28
C GLU A 90 -18.10 -39.62 -0.48
N PRO A 91 -18.04 -38.73 0.52
CA PRO A 91 -17.29 -37.48 0.40
C PRO A 91 -15.79 -37.76 0.27
N ALA A 92 -15.19 -37.20 -0.78
CA ALA A 92 -13.77 -37.30 -1.06
C ALA A 92 -12.92 -36.85 0.15
N PRO A 93 -11.83 -37.57 0.50
CA PRO A 93 -10.95 -37.17 1.58
C PRO A 93 -10.28 -35.83 1.25
N ALA A 94 -10.24 -34.94 2.24
CA ALA A 94 -9.59 -33.64 2.13
C ALA A 94 -8.16 -33.80 1.57
N ALA A 95 -7.86 -33.03 0.52
CA ALA A 95 -6.55 -33.06 -0.11
C ALA A 95 -5.45 -32.83 0.94
N PRO A 96 -4.33 -33.60 0.89
CA PRO A 96 -3.28 -33.49 1.88
C PRO A 96 -2.73 -32.06 1.86
N ALA A 97 -2.81 -31.39 3.00
CA ALA A 97 -2.27 -30.05 3.18
C ALA A 97 -0.78 -30.07 2.80
N LYS A 98 -0.40 -29.31 1.76
CA LYS A 98 1.00 -29.08 1.41
C LYS A 98 1.73 -28.61 2.67
N PRO A 99 2.95 -29.07 2.98
CA PRO A 99 3.66 -28.68 4.19
C PRO A 99 3.84 -27.15 4.18
N VAL A 100 3.04 -26.46 5.00
CA VAL A 100 3.07 -25.00 5.11
C VAL A 100 4.26 -24.66 5.99
N LYS A 101 5.23 -23.93 5.43
CA LYS A 101 6.35 -23.39 6.19
C LYS A 101 5.78 -22.43 7.25
N ILE A 102 5.93 -22.78 8.53
CA ILE A 102 5.46 -21.94 9.65
C ILE A 102 6.26 -20.63 9.61
N SER A 103 5.61 -19.55 9.22
CA SER A 103 6.19 -18.21 9.20
C SER A 103 6.05 -17.55 10.57
N LYS A 104 7.13 -16.93 11.05
CA LYS A 104 7.11 -16.09 12.25
C LYS A 104 6.58 -14.67 11.97
N LYS A 105 6.28 -14.35 10.70
CA LYS A 105 5.83 -13.02 10.25
C LYS A 105 4.31 -12.98 10.08
N GLN A 106 3.69 -11.81 10.16
CA GLN A 106 2.25 -11.57 9.98
C GLN A 106 1.83 -11.76 8.51
N ASP A 107 1.88 -12.99 8.03
CA ASP A 107 1.61 -13.40 6.65
C ASP A 107 0.16 -13.85 6.39
N GLU A 108 -0.61 -14.03 7.46
CA GLU A 108 -2.04 -14.34 7.40
C GLU A 108 -2.80 -13.22 6.69
N GLY A 109 -3.55 -13.59 5.65
CA GLY A 109 -4.35 -12.64 4.85
C GLY A 109 -3.54 -11.67 4.00
N VAL A 110 -2.21 -11.83 3.86
CA VAL A 110 -1.39 -10.88 3.08
C VAL A 110 -1.72 -10.96 1.59
N VAL A 111 -2.26 -9.87 1.07
CA VAL A 111 -2.57 -9.69 -0.35
C VAL A 111 -1.31 -9.23 -1.09
N THR A 112 -1.08 -9.81 -2.26
CA THR A 112 -0.01 -9.39 -3.18
C THR A 112 -0.51 -9.39 -4.61
N ASN A 113 -0.06 -8.41 -5.41
CA ASN A 113 -0.37 -8.27 -6.84
C ASN A 113 -1.87 -8.18 -7.16
N LYS A 114 -2.67 -7.46 -6.35
CA LYS A 114 -4.08 -7.17 -6.67
C LYS A 114 -4.16 -6.34 -7.96
N TYR A 115 -3.39 -5.25 -8.03
CA TYR A 115 -3.29 -4.41 -9.22
C TYR A 115 -2.02 -4.70 -9.99
N ARG A 116 -2.18 -4.99 -11.28
CA ARG A 116 -1.07 -5.33 -12.20
C ARG A 116 -0.73 -4.12 -13.06
N PRO A 117 0.46 -4.07 -13.68
CA PRO A 117 0.85 -2.91 -14.50
C PRO A 117 -0.04 -2.66 -15.73
N LYS A 118 -0.75 -3.69 -16.20
CA LYS A 118 -1.72 -3.58 -17.30
C LYS A 118 -3.01 -2.90 -16.88
N GLU A 119 -3.39 -3.06 -15.61
CA GLU A 119 -4.62 -2.52 -15.01
C GLU A 119 -4.28 -1.99 -13.62
N PRO A 120 -3.57 -0.85 -13.55
CA PRO A 120 -3.21 -0.22 -12.29
C PRO A 120 -4.44 0.40 -11.63
N TYR A 121 -4.41 0.49 -10.31
CA TYR A 121 -5.34 1.33 -9.57
C TYR A 121 -5.01 2.81 -9.82
N VAL A 122 -6.02 3.64 -10.04
CA VAL A 122 -5.84 5.08 -10.20
C VAL A 122 -6.19 5.76 -8.89
N GLY A 123 -5.17 6.15 -8.13
CA GLY A 123 -5.32 6.92 -6.90
C GLY A 123 -5.21 8.42 -7.16
N ARG A 124 -5.46 9.22 -6.12
CA ARG A 124 -5.30 10.69 -6.17
C ARG A 124 -4.33 11.18 -5.10
N CYS A 125 -3.44 12.10 -5.46
CA CYS A 125 -2.56 12.77 -4.51
C CYS A 125 -3.39 13.67 -3.59
N LEU A 126 -3.30 13.44 -2.28
CA LEU A 126 -3.96 14.27 -1.26
C LEU A 126 -2.99 15.30 -0.70
N LEU A 127 -1.76 14.87 -0.40
CA LEU A 127 -0.72 15.68 0.19
C LEU A 127 0.62 15.34 -0.47
N ASN A 128 1.46 16.35 -0.68
CA ASN A 128 2.85 16.18 -1.08
C ASN A 128 3.70 17.25 -0.41
N THR A 129 4.52 16.86 0.56
CA THR A 129 5.29 17.77 1.42
C THR A 129 6.76 17.38 1.46
N ARG A 130 7.66 18.35 1.32
CA ARG A 130 9.10 18.13 1.44
C ARG A 130 9.47 17.92 2.91
N LEU A 131 10.16 16.81 3.21
CA LEU A 131 10.63 16.47 4.56
C LEU A 131 11.99 17.07 4.89
N THR A 132 12.83 17.29 3.88
CA THR A 132 14.20 17.77 4.06
C THR A 132 14.27 19.29 4.08
N GLY A 133 15.22 19.83 4.86
CA GLY A 133 15.54 21.27 4.88
C GLY A 133 16.21 21.75 3.58
N ASP A 134 16.30 23.06 3.41
CA ASP A 134 16.87 23.68 2.18
C ASP A 134 18.35 23.38 1.96
N ASN A 135 19.13 23.14 3.03
CA ASN A 135 20.56 22.82 2.92
C ASN A 135 20.84 21.33 2.72
N ALA A 136 19.80 20.50 2.55
CA ALA A 136 19.98 19.08 2.32
C ALA A 136 20.61 18.82 0.92
N PRO A 137 21.54 17.86 0.79
CA PRO A 137 22.16 17.52 -0.50
C PRO A 137 21.16 16.94 -1.52
N GLY A 138 19.94 16.64 -1.11
CA GLY A 138 18.87 16.23 -2.00
C GLY A 138 17.53 16.26 -1.28
N GLU A 139 16.48 16.30 -2.07
CA GLU A 139 15.12 16.44 -1.55
C GLU A 139 14.50 15.08 -1.26
N THR A 140 13.87 14.93 -0.10
CA THR A 140 12.98 13.80 0.19
C THR A 140 11.60 14.33 0.52
N TRP A 141 10.58 13.68 -0.04
CA TRP A 141 9.20 14.10 0.01
C TRP A 141 8.35 13.01 0.66
N HIS A 142 7.38 13.44 1.46
CA HIS A 142 6.31 12.63 1.99
C HIS A 142 5.02 12.94 1.21
N MET A 143 4.40 11.90 0.69
CA MET A 143 3.20 12.03 -0.13
C MET A 143 2.15 11.02 0.29
N VAL A 144 0.89 11.43 0.22
CA VAL A 144 -0.26 10.62 0.60
C VAL A 144 -1.20 10.51 -0.58
N PHE A 145 -1.63 9.28 -0.89
CA PHE A 145 -2.55 8.98 -1.96
C PHE A 145 -3.84 8.38 -1.42
N SER A 146 -4.97 8.77 -2.00
CA SER A 146 -6.26 8.09 -1.78
C SER A 146 -6.25 6.72 -2.46
N THR A 147 -6.71 5.71 -1.73
CA THR A 147 -6.90 4.33 -2.19
C THR A 147 -8.34 3.85 -2.01
N GLU A 148 -9.21 4.61 -1.34
CA GLU A 148 -10.62 4.25 -1.09
C GLU A 148 -10.80 2.86 -0.43
N GLY A 149 -9.75 2.31 0.19
CA GLY A 149 -9.74 0.95 0.76
C GLY A 149 -9.50 -0.16 -0.26
N GLU A 150 -9.30 0.18 -1.53
CA GLU A 150 -9.12 -0.78 -2.62
C GLU A 150 -7.73 -1.41 -2.65
N VAL A 151 -6.74 -0.81 -1.99
CA VAL A 151 -5.37 -1.34 -1.94
C VAL A 151 -5.12 -1.93 -0.53
N PRO A 152 -5.42 -3.23 -0.28
CA PRO A 152 -5.27 -3.84 1.03
C PRO A 152 -3.81 -4.21 1.30
N TYR A 153 -2.99 -3.21 1.64
CA TYR A 153 -1.60 -3.42 2.02
C TYR A 153 -1.45 -3.64 3.53
N ARG A 154 -0.32 -4.24 3.93
CA ARG A 154 0.12 -4.34 5.33
C ARG A 154 1.51 -3.77 5.52
N GLU A 155 1.92 -3.65 6.77
CA GLU A 155 3.21 -3.07 7.15
C GLU A 155 4.38 -3.79 6.48
N GLY A 156 5.30 -3.01 5.90
CA GLY A 156 6.50 -3.52 5.24
C GLY A 156 6.31 -4.00 3.79
N GLN A 157 5.09 -3.87 3.25
CA GLN A 157 4.89 -4.04 1.81
C GLN A 157 5.34 -2.81 1.02
N SER A 158 5.37 -2.97 -0.30
CA SER A 158 5.66 -1.91 -1.26
C SER A 158 4.52 -1.78 -2.26
N ILE A 159 4.40 -0.62 -2.88
CA ILE A 159 3.54 -0.40 -4.06
C ILE A 159 4.41 -0.03 -5.25
N GLY A 160 3.97 -0.38 -6.45
CA GLY A 160 4.61 0.06 -7.68
C GLY A 160 3.90 1.27 -8.25
N VAL A 161 4.66 2.31 -8.62
CA VAL A 161 4.12 3.50 -9.29
C VAL A 161 4.54 3.51 -10.75
N ILE A 162 3.57 3.77 -11.63
CA ILE A 162 3.79 4.00 -13.05
C ILE A 162 3.71 5.50 -13.29
N ALA A 163 4.84 6.11 -13.63
CA ALA A 163 4.90 7.53 -13.97
C ALA A 163 4.11 7.82 -15.26
N ASP A 164 3.57 9.03 -15.35
CA ASP A 164 2.94 9.51 -16.58
C ASP A 164 3.97 9.79 -17.67
N GLY A 165 3.49 9.76 -18.92
CA GLY A 165 4.32 9.90 -20.11
C GLY A 165 4.74 8.57 -20.72
N GLU A 166 5.57 8.69 -21.75
CA GLU A 166 6.06 7.57 -22.56
C GLU A 166 7.59 7.55 -22.55
N ASP A 167 8.15 6.35 -22.70
CA ASP A 167 9.58 6.19 -22.92
C ASP A 167 9.98 6.62 -24.34
N LYS A 168 11.29 6.56 -24.63
CA LYS A 168 11.85 6.88 -25.94
C LYS A 168 11.29 6.04 -27.11
N ASN A 169 10.55 4.96 -26.84
CA ASN A 169 9.93 4.09 -27.83
C ASN A 169 8.40 4.24 -27.88
N GLY A 170 7.84 5.27 -27.23
CA GLY A 170 6.39 5.49 -27.15
C GLY A 170 5.64 4.49 -26.27
N LYS A 171 6.34 3.82 -25.34
CA LYS A 171 5.72 2.85 -24.41
C LYS A 171 5.54 3.46 -23.02
N PRO A 172 4.47 3.08 -22.28
CA PRO A 172 4.31 3.50 -20.90
C PRO A 172 5.55 3.19 -20.05
N HIS A 173 5.89 4.10 -19.13
CA HIS A 173 7.03 3.88 -18.26
C HIS A 173 6.88 2.61 -17.42
N LYS A 174 8.01 1.91 -17.20
CA LYS A 174 8.05 0.78 -16.28
C LYS A 174 7.73 1.22 -14.85
N LEU A 175 7.04 0.38 -14.09
CA LEU A 175 6.78 0.63 -12.68
C LEU A 175 8.07 0.73 -11.88
N ARG A 176 8.09 1.59 -10.84
CA ARG A 176 9.12 1.63 -9.80
C ARG A 176 8.49 1.29 -8.45
N LEU A 177 9.15 0.44 -7.68
CA LEU A 177 8.67 0.03 -6.36
C LEU A 177 9.09 1.04 -5.30
N TYR A 178 8.17 1.39 -4.43
CA TYR A 178 8.38 2.24 -3.27
C TYR A 178 7.83 1.53 -2.04
N SER A 179 8.63 1.46 -0.98
CA SER A 179 8.18 0.95 0.30
C SER A 179 7.12 1.87 0.89
N ILE A 180 6.06 1.26 1.41
CA ILE A 180 4.96 2.00 2.01
C ILE A 180 5.44 2.58 3.34
N ALA A 181 5.21 3.88 3.54
CA ALA A 181 5.64 4.63 4.71
C ALA A 181 4.56 4.71 5.80
N SER A 182 3.30 4.41 5.48
CA SER A 182 2.16 4.38 6.40
C SER A 182 1.89 2.98 6.95
N SER A 183 1.22 2.88 8.10
CA SER A 183 0.60 1.65 8.60
C SER A 183 -0.56 1.22 7.70
N ALA A 184 -1.11 0.03 7.90
CA ALA A 184 -2.26 -0.49 7.14
C ALA A 184 -3.52 0.38 7.25
N LEU A 185 -3.66 1.18 8.32
CA LEU A 185 -4.75 2.15 8.47
C LEU A 185 -4.49 3.45 7.71
N GLY A 186 -3.29 3.68 7.19
CA GLY A 186 -2.90 4.93 6.57
C GLY A 186 -2.64 6.04 7.60
N ASP A 187 -2.13 7.18 7.14
CA ASP A 187 -1.81 8.31 8.04
C ASP A 187 -3.07 8.96 8.65
N PHE A 188 -4.24 8.73 8.06
CA PHE A 188 -5.53 9.23 8.55
C PHE A 188 -6.31 8.21 9.41
N GLY A 189 -5.81 6.98 9.55
CA GLY A 189 -6.47 5.95 10.37
C GLY A 189 -7.74 5.34 9.78
N ASP A 190 -8.04 5.58 8.50
CA ASP A 190 -9.29 5.18 7.84
C ASP A 190 -9.15 4.03 6.83
N SER A 191 -7.94 3.48 6.68
CA SER A 191 -7.57 2.46 5.68
C SER A 191 -7.81 2.87 4.22
N LYS A 192 -8.04 4.15 3.94
CA LYS A 192 -8.33 4.67 2.58
C LYS A 192 -7.17 5.43 1.98
N THR A 193 -6.01 5.40 2.61
CA THR A 193 -4.83 6.13 2.15
C THR A 193 -3.57 5.28 2.20
N VAL A 194 -2.60 5.65 1.35
CA VAL A 194 -1.26 5.07 1.33
C VAL A 194 -0.23 6.17 1.22
N SER A 195 0.83 6.08 2.01
CA SER A 195 1.87 7.10 2.05
C SER A 195 3.21 6.57 1.56
N LEU A 196 3.97 7.41 0.85
CA LEU A 196 5.31 7.10 0.37
C LEU A 196 6.34 8.10 0.89
N CYS A 197 7.58 7.62 1.03
CA CYS A 197 8.76 8.44 1.30
C CYS A 197 9.67 8.38 0.06
N VAL A 198 9.77 9.46 -0.69
CA VAL A 198 10.42 9.47 -2.01
C VAL A 198 11.55 10.49 -2.03
N LYS A 199 12.76 10.02 -2.35
CA LYS A 199 13.91 10.89 -2.62
C LYS A 199 13.94 11.26 -4.10
N ARG A 200 14.04 12.55 -4.41
CA ARG A 200 14.24 13.03 -5.77
C ARG A 200 15.62 12.56 -6.26
N LEU A 201 15.63 11.83 -7.38
CA LEU A 201 16.88 11.35 -7.98
C LEU A 201 17.31 12.32 -9.07
N VAL A 202 18.45 12.95 -8.85
CA VAL A 202 19.16 13.77 -9.85
C VAL A 202 20.62 13.36 -9.76
N TYR A 203 21.21 13.04 -10.90
CA TYR A 203 22.63 12.69 -10.98
C TYR A 203 23.22 13.24 -12.29
N THR A 204 24.52 13.45 -12.30
CA THR A 204 25.25 13.84 -13.51
C THR A 204 25.84 12.60 -14.15
N ASN A 205 25.62 12.40 -15.45
CA ASN A 205 26.23 11.28 -16.18
C ASN A 205 27.71 11.57 -16.50
N ASP A 206 28.43 10.56 -17.01
CA ASP A 206 29.85 10.71 -17.38
C ASP A 206 30.09 11.74 -18.49
N ALA A 207 29.04 12.07 -19.26
CA ALA A 207 29.06 13.11 -20.29
C ALA A 207 28.83 14.53 -19.73
N GLY A 208 28.62 14.69 -18.42
CA GLY A 208 28.38 15.98 -17.76
C GLY A 208 26.93 16.49 -17.80
N GLU A 209 26.00 15.70 -18.32
CA GLU A 209 24.57 16.05 -18.40
C GLU A 209 23.84 15.68 -17.10
N VAL A 210 22.98 16.60 -16.64
CA VAL A 210 22.14 16.38 -15.46
C VAL A 210 20.93 15.54 -15.83
N VAL A 211 20.92 14.28 -15.38
CA VAL A 211 19.84 13.32 -15.62
C VAL A 211 18.90 13.28 -14.42
N LYS A 212 17.61 13.45 -14.70
CA LYS A 212 16.53 13.36 -13.72
C LYS A 212 15.89 11.97 -13.75
N GLY A 213 15.77 11.33 -12.60
CA GLY A 213 15.04 10.06 -12.48
C GLY A 213 13.55 10.27 -12.77
N VAL A 214 13.02 9.57 -13.78
CA VAL A 214 11.65 9.77 -14.28
C VAL A 214 10.59 9.67 -13.18
N CYS A 215 10.51 8.52 -12.48
CA CYS A 215 9.42 8.25 -11.53
C CYS A 215 9.56 9.05 -10.22
N SER A 216 10.78 9.24 -9.71
CA SER A 216 10.98 10.03 -8.49
C SER A 216 10.71 11.51 -8.71
N ASN A 217 11.10 12.09 -9.84
CA ASN A 217 10.76 13.48 -10.15
C ASN A 217 9.26 13.64 -10.38
N PHE A 218 8.63 12.75 -11.15
CA PHE A 218 7.18 12.70 -11.33
C PHE A 218 6.44 12.74 -9.97
N LEU A 219 6.82 11.84 -9.05
CA LEU A 219 6.20 11.77 -7.73
C LEU A 219 6.44 13.02 -6.88
N CYS A 220 7.66 13.56 -6.87
CA CYS A 220 7.98 14.76 -6.11
C CYS A 220 7.30 16.02 -6.68
N ASP A 221 6.98 16.05 -7.98
CA ASP A 221 6.33 17.18 -8.66
C ASP A 221 4.78 17.07 -8.65
N LEU A 222 4.22 15.96 -8.14
CA LEU A 222 2.78 15.77 -8.05
C LEU A 222 2.11 16.85 -7.19
N LYS A 223 0.99 17.38 -7.71
CA LYS A 223 0.15 18.33 -6.98
C LYS A 223 -1.04 17.61 -6.34
N PRO A 224 -1.56 18.10 -5.21
CA PRO A 224 -2.82 17.62 -4.67
C PRO A 224 -3.93 17.67 -5.74
N GLY A 225 -4.71 16.59 -5.83
CA GLY A 225 -5.75 16.38 -6.84
C GLY A 225 -5.30 15.62 -8.09
N SER A 226 -4.00 15.54 -8.37
CA SER A 226 -3.48 14.79 -9.52
C SER A 226 -3.64 13.27 -9.34
N GLU A 227 -3.85 12.57 -10.46
CA GLU A 227 -4.00 11.12 -10.48
C GLU A 227 -2.63 10.41 -10.48
N VAL A 228 -2.59 9.20 -9.93
CA VAL A 228 -1.39 8.36 -9.90
C VAL A 228 -1.75 6.90 -10.16
N LYS A 229 -0.98 6.25 -11.05
CA LYS A 229 -1.14 4.82 -11.35
C LYS A 229 -0.35 3.96 -10.36
N ILE A 230 -1.08 3.21 -9.53
CA ILE A 230 -0.58 2.38 -8.44
C ILE A 230 -0.76 0.90 -8.79
N THR A 231 0.23 0.08 -8.45
CA THR A 231 0.24 -1.37 -8.60
C THR A 231 0.65 -2.04 -7.28
N GLY A 232 0.35 -3.33 -7.13
CA GLY A 232 0.63 -4.09 -5.92
C GLY A 232 -0.63 -4.37 -5.09
N PRO A 233 -0.53 -4.49 -3.76
CA PRO A 233 0.69 -4.45 -2.93
C PRO A 233 1.70 -5.55 -3.31
N VAL A 234 2.97 -5.40 -2.97
CA VAL A 234 4.02 -6.40 -3.24
C VAL A 234 4.97 -6.55 -2.06
N GLY A 235 5.57 -7.74 -1.95
CA GLY A 235 6.54 -8.07 -0.92
C GLY A 235 5.92 -8.81 0.27
N LYS A 236 6.68 -9.77 0.79
CA LYS A 236 6.41 -10.52 2.03
C LYS A 236 7.63 -10.59 2.96
N GLU A 237 8.77 -10.08 2.51
CA GLU A 237 10.03 -10.21 3.22
C GLU A 237 10.10 -9.28 4.44
N MET A 238 9.61 -8.06 4.30
CA MET A 238 9.66 -7.06 5.38
C MET A 238 8.39 -7.04 6.24
N LEU A 239 7.65 -8.15 6.34
CA LEU A 239 6.46 -8.22 7.20
C LEU A 239 6.85 -8.24 8.69
N MET A 240 6.02 -7.64 9.54
CA MET A 240 6.19 -7.63 10.99
C MET A 240 6.16 -9.05 11.58
N PRO A 241 6.87 -9.33 12.69
CA PRO A 241 6.72 -10.58 13.42
C PRO A 241 5.31 -10.73 14.02
N LYS A 242 4.83 -11.96 14.16
CA LYS A 242 3.56 -12.27 14.84
C LYS A 242 3.65 -12.01 16.35
N ASP A 243 4.81 -12.27 16.94
CA ASP A 243 5.03 -12.13 18.38
C ASP A 243 5.03 -10.64 18.80
N PRO A 244 4.07 -10.21 19.65
CA PRO A 244 3.99 -8.83 20.13
C PRO A 244 5.10 -8.45 21.13
N ASN A 245 5.83 -9.43 21.68
CA ASN A 245 6.94 -9.20 22.62
C ASN A 245 8.32 -9.30 21.94
N ALA A 246 8.36 -9.45 20.62
CA ALA A 246 9.61 -9.60 19.89
C ALA A 246 10.51 -8.36 19.99
N THR A 247 11.82 -8.59 20.04
CA THR A 247 12.81 -7.53 19.84
C THR A 247 12.97 -7.25 18.34
N ILE A 248 12.68 -6.03 17.93
CA ILE A 248 12.70 -5.60 16.53
C ILE A 248 13.79 -4.54 16.37
N ILE A 249 14.89 -4.95 15.73
CA ILE A 249 16.02 -4.07 15.41
C ILE A 249 15.86 -3.62 13.95
N MET A 250 15.77 -2.31 13.75
CA MET A 250 15.50 -1.66 12.47
C MET A 250 16.73 -0.85 12.07
N LEU A 251 17.33 -1.22 10.94
CA LEU A 251 18.52 -0.54 10.39
C LEU A 251 18.12 0.14 9.09
N ALA A 252 18.15 1.47 9.09
CA ALA A 252 17.66 2.29 7.99
C ALA A 252 18.72 3.28 7.49
N THR A 253 18.73 3.51 6.18
CA THR A 253 19.48 4.60 5.56
C THR A 253 18.57 5.37 4.60
N GLY A 254 18.52 6.69 4.73
CA GLY A 254 17.67 7.56 3.89
C GLY A 254 16.21 7.08 3.81
N THR A 255 15.69 6.88 2.60
CA THR A 255 14.30 6.43 2.35
C THR A 255 14.00 5.01 2.84
N GLY A 256 15.02 4.24 3.23
CA GLY A 256 14.86 2.93 3.89
C GLY A 256 14.12 3.02 5.23
N ILE A 257 13.87 4.22 5.76
CA ILE A 257 13.02 4.45 6.93
C ILE A 257 11.54 4.13 6.69
N ALA A 258 11.07 4.14 5.44
CA ALA A 258 9.64 3.98 5.10
C ALA A 258 8.95 2.77 5.76
N PRO A 259 9.42 1.51 5.59
CA PRO A 259 8.76 0.36 6.22
C PRO A 259 8.84 0.40 7.75
N PHE A 260 9.87 1.03 8.32
CA PHE A 260 9.99 1.17 9.77
C PHE A 260 9.06 2.24 10.33
N ARG A 261 8.77 3.30 9.58
CA ARG A 261 7.69 4.24 9.93
C ARG A 261 6.34 3.52 9.99
N SER A 262 6.06 2.68 9.00
CA SER A 262 4.87 1.83 8.97
C SER A 262 4.76 0.93 10.22
N PHE A 263 5.88 0.29 10.61
CA PHE A 263 5.95 -0.55 11.81
C PHE A 263 5.71 0.26 13.09
N LEU A 264 6.44 1.36 13.27
CA LEU A 264 6.38 2.20 14.47
C LEU A 264 5.00 2.83 14.67
N TRP A 265 4.31 3.19 13.57
CA TRP A 265 2.92 3.63 13.61
C TRP A 265 2.00 2.59 14.23
N LYS A 266 2.05 1.35 13.72
CA LYS A 266 1.26 0.25 14.26
C LYS A 266 1.62 -0.11 15.70
N MET A 267 2.89 0.01 16.08
CA MET A 267 3.35 -0.35 17.44
C MET A 267 2.98 0.68 18.50
N PHE A 268 3.09 1.98 18.19
CA PHE A 268 3.07 3.04 19.19
C PHE A 268 1.96 4.08 19.01
N PHE A 269 1.46 4.26 17.79
CA PHE A 269 0.45 5.28 17.49
C PHE A 269 -0.96 4.70 17.33
N GLU A 270 -1.08 3.40 17.12
CA GLU A 270 -2.34 2.71 16.92
C GLU A 270 -2.66 1.76 18.08
N GLN A 271 -3.95 1.56 18.32
CA GLN A 271 -4.45 0.57 19.27
C GLN A 271 -5.18 -0.52 18.49
N HIS A 272 -4.63 -1.73 18.52
CA HIS A 272 -5.21 -2.92 17.91
C HIS A 272 -5.59 -3.91 19.01
N GLU A 273 -6.80 -4.47 18.96
CA GLU A 273 -7.25 -5.46 19.94
C GLU A 273 -6.46 -6.77 19.84
N ASP A 274 -6.06 -7.13 18.62
CA ASP A 274 -5.31 -8.35 18.28
C ASP A 274 -3.79 -8.17 18.38
N TYR A 275 -3.29 -6.93 18.44
CA TYR A 275 -1.86 -6.64 18.45
C TYR A 275 -1.49 -5.49 19.38
N LYS A 276 -0.89 -5.82 20.53
CA LYS A 276 -0.32 -4.84 21.46
C LYS A 276 1.17 -5.08 21.63
N PHE A 277 1.98 -4.22 21.02
CA PHE A 277 3.43 -4.33 21.09
C PHE A 277 3.94 -4.02 22.50
N ASN A 278 4.60 -4.99 23.14
CA ASN A 278 5.25 -4.83 24.44
C ASN A 278 6.73 -5.26 24.40
N GLY A 279 7.27 -5.48 23.20
CA GLY A 279 8.67 -5.82 22.99
C GLY A 279 9.60 -4.62 23.02
N LEU A 280 10.81 -4.82 22.48
CA LEU A 280 11.82 -3.76 22.31
C LEU A 280 11.93 -3.39 20.84
N ALA A 281 11.62 -2.15 20.48
CA ALA A 281 11.87 -1.61 19.15
C ALA A 281 13.12 -0.71 19.18
N TRP A 282 14.13 -1.03 18.36
CA TRP A 282 15.35 -0.24 18.27
C TRP A 282 15.58 0.18 16.82
N LEU A 283 15.61 1.49 16.55
CA LEU A 283 15.79 2.04 15.23
C LEU A 283 17.12 2.81 15.15
N PHE A 284 17.94 2.45 14.16
CA PHE A 284 19.14 3.16 13.77
C PHE A 284 18.92 3.77 12.38
N LEU A 285 19.06 5.09 12.28
CA LEU A 285 18.82 5.83 11.04
C LEU A 285 20.09 6.58 10.62
N GLY A 286 20.75 6.09 9.57
CA GLY A 286 21.90 6.77 8.98
C GLY A 286 21.46 7.80 7.93
N VAL A 287 21.82 9.06 8.15
CA VAL A 287 21.61 10.18 7.21
C VAL A 287 22.89 11.03 7.07
N PRO A 288 23.12 11.68 5.92
CA PRO A 288 24.35 12.45 5.70
C PRO A 288 24.42 13.75 6.53
N THR A 289 23.29 14.43 6.73
CA THR A 289 23.24 15.71 7.46
C THR A 289 22.01 15.77 8.36
N SER A 290 22.02 16.64 9.38
CA SER A 290 20.87 16.83 10.28
C SER A 290 19.61 17.30 9.54
N ASP A 291 19.76 18.09 8.47
CA ASP A 291 18.65 18.57 7.63
C ASP A 291 18.03 17.46 6.75
N THR A 292 18.67 16.29 6.70
CA THR A 292 18.15 15.08 6.05
C THR A 292 17.53 14.08 7.02
N LEU A 293 17.40 14.43 8.31
CA LEU A 293 16.70 13.60 9.30
C LEU A 293 15.20 13.55 8.99
N LEU A 294 14.77 12.46 8.36
CA LEU A 294 13.39 12.24 7.96
C LEU A 294 12.51 11.94 9.17
N TYR A 295 11.33 12.58 9.27
CA TYR A 295 10.32 12.35 10.32
C TYR A 295 10.80 12.58 11.77
N LYS A 296 11.80 13.45 11.96
CA LYS A 296 12.42 13.74 13.27
C LYS A 296 11.41 13.98 14.40
N GLU A 297 10.35 14.75 14.12
CA GLU A 297 9.32 15.09 15.11
C GLU A 297 8.53 13.86 15.57
N VAL A 298 8.22 12.94 14.65
CA VAL A 298 7.53 11.69 14.96
C VAL A 298 8.40 10.85 15.90
N TRP A 299 9.70 10.72 15.62
CA TRP A 299 10.63 9.93 16.43
C TRP A 299 10.87 10.52 17.82
N ASN A 300 10.91 11.85 17.93
CA ASN A 300 11.07 12.51 19.23
C ASN A 300 9.89 12.23 20.17
N SER A 301 8.68 12.09 19.61
CA SER A 301 7.50 11.74 20.43
C SER A 301 7.56 10.29 20.95
N VAL A 302 8.24 9.40 20.22
CA VAL A 302 8.41 7.99 20.57
C VAL A 302 9.77 7.77 21.26
N TRP A 303 10.17 8.65 22.19
CA TRP A 303 11.39 8.52 23.04
C TRP A 303 12.57 7.79 22.37
N LEU A 304 12.89 8.17 21.12
CA LEU A 304 13.79 7.40 20.28
C LEU A 304 15.16 8.07 20.29
N TYR A 305 16.19 7.38 20.78
CA TYR A 305 17.57 7.86 20.68
C TYR A 305 18.03 7.78 19.23
N CYS A 306 18.04 8.91 18.52
CA CYS A 306 18.67 9.03 17.20
C CYS A 306 20.16 9.30 17.43
N TRP A 307 21.01 8.33 17.06
CA TRP A 307 22.47 8.43 17.08
C TRP A 307 23.01 8.72 15.68
#